data_AF-A0A2P2C162-F1
#
_entry.id   AF-A0A2P2C162-F1
#
_cell.length_a   1.000
_cell.length_b   1.000
_cell.length_c   1.000
_cell.angle_alpha   90.00
_cell.angle_beta   90.00
_cell.angle_gamma   90.00
#
_symmetry.space_group_name_H-M   'P 1'
#
loop_
_entity.id
_entity.type
_entity.pdbx_description
1 polymer ?
#
loop_
_entity_poly.entity_id
_entity_poly.type
_entity_poly.pdbx_seq_one_letter_code
_entity_poly.pdbx_strand_id
1 'polypeptide(L)'
;MPEATSTHVVVHHGQRELTGVARPDESWAAAAHRIAATVPGDPVASDLSGEPKQFAVDTDLHVTLRAMSRGDLPVVTTWRQSAHVHRWWVSDGEPTLEAVTEAYGPSVDGMTPKRMWIAEVNGRSVGLIQDYRIADYPDFAVLAPDVEAIGLDYLVGDPHWIDRGIGTRMLWAWLERMRRRFPEARTCFAAPDHRNHASLRVLDKVGFTRGVWFDEPLANGTVTTVIGCTLDVRRVLG
;
A
#
# COMPACT_ATOMS: atom_id res chain seq x y z
N MET A 1 -27.88 19.45 15.20
CA MET A 1 -26.45 19.09 15.07
C MET A 1 -26.40 17.59 14.84
N PRO A 2 -25.76 17.08 13.77
CA PRO A 2 -25.58 15.64 13.65
C PRO A 2 -24.67 15.19 14.79
N GLU A 3 -25.09 14.17 15.54
CA GLU A 3 -24.24 13.46 16.49
C GLU A 3 -22.98 13.02 15.74
N ALA A 4 -21.81 13.44 16.22
CA ALA A 4 -20.55 12.94 15.68
C ALA A 4 -20.54 11.43 15.91
N THR A 5 -20.67 10.66 14.83
CA THR A 5 -20.63 9.20 14.89
C THR A 5 -19.27 8.78 15.41
N SER A 6 -19.24 8.30 16.65
CA SER A 6 -18.05 7.75 17.30
C SER A 6 -17.48 6.60 16.46
N THR A 7 -16.25 6.75 15.95
CA THR A 7 -15.55 5.65 15.25
C THR A 7 -14.99 4.67 16.27
N HIS A 8 -15.46 3.43 16.25
CA HIS A 8 -14.98 2.39 17.14
C HIS A 8 -13.69 1.78 16.60
N VAL A 9 -12.73 1.52 17.49
CA VAL A 9 -11.44 0.92 17.15
C VAL A 9 -11.24 -0.31 18.02
N VAL A 10 -10.88 -1.43 17.39
CA VAL A 10 -10.54 -2.69 18.06
C VAL A 10 -9.11 -3.07 17.69
N VAL A 11 -8.30 -3.38 18.70
CA VAL A 11 -6.95 -3.91 18.54
C VAL A 11 -6.92 -5.34 19.05
N HIS A 12 -6.61 -6.27 18.15
CA HIS A 12 -6.44 -7.69 18.47
C HIS A 12 -5.01 -7.97 18.94
N HIS A 13 -4.84 -8.72 20.02
CA HIS A 13 -3.54 -9.21 20.49
C HIS A 13 -3.69 -10.66 21.00
N GLY A 14 -3.33 -11.63 20.16
CA GLY A 14 -3.63 -13.04 20.41
C GLY A 14 -5.15 -13.28 20.51
N GLN A 15 -5.61 -13.76 21.67
CA GLN A 15 -7.03 -13.98 21.96
C GLN A 15 -7.72 -12.78 22.63
N ARG A 16 -6.98 -11.69 22.87
CA ARG A 16 -7.50 -10.50 23.56
C ARG A 16 -7.95 -9.45 22.55
N GLU A 17 -9.09 -8.83 22.84
CA GLU A 17 -9.57 -7.65 22.13
C GLU A 17 -9.47 -6.43 23.06
N LEU A 18 -8.82 -5.37 22.58
CA LEU A 18 -8.76 -4.07 23.23
C LEU A 18 -9.63 -3.11 22.43
N THR A 19 -10.66 -2.55 23.05
CA THR A 19 -11.66 -1.73 22.36
C THR A 19 -11.66 -0.30 22.87
N GLY A 20 -11.88 0.65 21.98
CA GLY A 20 -12.08 2.04 22.32
C GLY A 20 -12.76 2.81 21.19
N VAL A 21 -12.75 4.13 21.32
CA VAL A 21 -13.31 5.06 20.35
C VAL A 21 -12.24 6.08 19.99
N ALA A 22 -12.14 6.43 18.71
CA ALA A 22 -11.30 7.55 18.26
C ALA A 22 -11.90 8.88 18.74
N ARG A 23 -11.07 9.72 19.36
CA ARG A 23 -11.47 11.05 19.82
C ARG A 23 -11.73 11.98 18.62
N PRO A 24 -12.44 13.11 18.81
CA PRO A 24 -12.48 14.16 17.80
C PRO A 24 -11.06 14.55 17.35
N ASP A 25 -10.85 14.64 16.04
CA ASP A 25 -9.56 14.94 15.40
C ASP A 25 -8.42 13.91 15.61
N GLU A 26 -8.68 12.77 16.26
CA GLU A 26 -7.70 11.69 16.42
C GLU A 26 -7.77 10.73 15.21
N SER A 27 -6.61 10.43 14.62
CA SER A 27 -6.53 9.45 13.54
C SER A 27 -6.80 8.03 14.03
N TRP A 28 -7.21 7.15 13.13
CA TRP A 28 -7.45 5.74 13.48
C TRP A 28 -6.18 5.06 14.02
N ALA A 29 -5.02 5.34 13.42
CA ALA A 29 -3.73 4.86 13.92
C ALA A 29 -3.43 5.36 15.35
N ALA A 30 -3.60 6.66 15.60
CA ALA A 30 -3.35 7.24 16.92
C ALA A 30 -4.28 6.64 17.99
N ALA A 31 -5.56 6.45 17.66
CA ALA A 31 -6.51 5.78 18.53
C ALA A 31 -6.09 4.32 18.82
N ALA A 32 -5.65 3.58 17.80
CA ALA A 32 -5.16 2.21 17.95
C ALA A 32 -3.92 2.14 18.87
N HIS A 33 -2.92 3.01 18.67
CA HIS A 33 -1.75 3.08 19.55
C HIS A 33 -2.13 3.39 21.00
N ARG A 34 -3.06 4.34 21.21
CA ARG A 34 -3.55 4.68 22.56
C ARG A 34 -4.27 3.51 23.23
N ILE A 35 -5.11 2.78 22.49
CA ILE A 35 -5.85 1.61 23.00
C ILE A 35 -4.88 0.45 23.30
N ALA A 36 -3.86 0.27 22.46
CA ALA A 36 -2.84 -0.75 22.58
C ALA A 36 -1.68 -0.40 23.52
N ALA A 37 -1.70 0.75 24.22
CA ALA A 37 -0.55 1.27 24.96
C ALA A 37 -0.02 0.33 26.08
N THR A 38 -0.77 -0.70 26.46
CA THR A 38 -0.39 -1.69 27.49
C THR A 38 0.10 -3.02 26.93
N VAL A 39 0.09 -3.22 25.60
CA VAL A 39 0.60 -4.44 24.95
C VAL A 39 1.93 -4.16 24.24
N PRO A 40 2.85 -5.14 24.19
CA PRO A 40 4.12 -4.97 23.50
C PRO A 40 3.93 -5.02 21.98
N GLY A 41 4.48 -4.03 21.28
CA GLY A 41 4.45 -3.94 19.81
C GLY A 41 3.48 -2.87 19.30
N ASP A 42 3.63 -2.54 18.02
CA ASP A 42 2.81 -1.51 17.37
C ASP A 42 1.59 -2.13 16.68
N PRO A 43 0.38 -1.55 16.84
CA PRO A 43 -0.81 -1.99 16.15
C PRO A 43 -0.70 -1.72 14.64
N VAL A 44 -0.95 -2.76 13.86
CA VAL A 44 -0.96 -2.73 12.38
C VAL A 44 -2.40 -2.85 11.90
N ALA A 45 -2.78 -2.11 10.87
CA ALA A 45 -4.11 -2.23 10.28
C ALA A 45 -4.38 -3.67 9.79
N SER A 46 -5.53 -4.23 10.18
CA SER A 46 -5.98 -5.54 9.73
C SER A 46 -7.21 -5.45 8.83
N ASP A 47 -8.17 -4.59 9.19
CA ASP A 47 -9.31 -4.23 8.35
C ASP A 47 -9.92 -2.88 8.78
N LEU A 48 -9.63 -1.82 8.03
CA LEU A 48 -10.19 -0.47 8.23
C LEU A 48 -11.42 -0.19 7.36
N SER A 49 -11.86 -1.17 6.56
CA SER A 49 -12.95 -0.97 5.58
C SER A 49 -14.34 -0.91 6.24
N GLY A 50 -14.49 -1.50 7.43
CA GLY A 50 -15.75 -1.58 8.16
C GLY A 50 -15.78 -0.77 9.46
N GLU A 51 -16.86 -0.95 10.22
CA GLU A 51 -16.97 -0.55 11.63
C GLU A 51 -17.13 -1.83 12.49
N PRO A 52 -16.35 -2.01 13.56
CA PRO A 52 -15.26 -1.13 14.02
C PRO A 52 -14.03 -1.18 13.09
N LYS A 53 -13.15 -0.17 13.20
CA LYS A 53 -11.81 -0.19 12.61
C LYS A 53 -10.95 -1.21 13.33
N GLN A 54 -10.36 -2.15 12.57
CA GLN A 54 -9.63 -3.26 13.15
C GLN A 54 -8.12 -3.13 12.92
N PHE A 55 -7.39 -3.31 14.01
CA PHE A 55 -5.94 -3.41 14.06
C PHE A 55 -5.53 -4.72 14.75
N ALA A 56 -4.29 -5.13 14.57
CA ALA A 56 -3.70 -6.26 15.26
C ALA A 56 -2.27 -5.94 15.71
N VAL A 57 -1.92 -6.38 16.90
CA VAL A 57 -0.53 -6.48 17.37
C VAL A 57 -0.12 -7.93 17.25
N ASP A 58 0.92 -8.16 16.47
CA ASP A 58 1.47 -9.49 16.20
C ASP A 58 2.99 -9.41 16.33
N THR A 59 3.52 -10.01 17.40
CA THR A 59 4.95 -9.96 17.71
C THR A 59 5.77 -10.93 16.88
N ASP A 60 5.13 -11.94 16.27
CA ASP A 60 5.80 -13.02 15.54
C ASP A 60 5.87 -12.73 14.04
N LEU A 61 5.09 -11.76 13.55
CA LEU A 61 5.03 -11.36 12.16
C LEU A 61 5.45 -9.90 11.97
N HIS A 62 6.74 -9.70 11.69
CA HIS A 62 7.31 -8.38 11.43
C HIS A 62 7.41 -8.10 9.93
N VAL A 63 6.76 -7.02 9.48
CA VAL A 63 6.84 -6.55 8.10
C VAL A 63 7.62 -5.24 8.05
N THR A 64 8.70 -5.23 7.27
CA THR A 64 9.57 -4.06 7.10
C THR A 64 9.76 -3.71 5.63
N LEU A 65 10.23 -2.49 5.39
CA LEU A 65 10.61 -2.02 4.07
C LEU A 65 12.07 -1.60 4.08
N ARG A 66 12.81 -2.08 3.09
CA ARG A 66 14.14 -1.57 2.75
C ARG A 66 14.16 -1.04 1.33
N ALA A 67 15.06 -0.11 1.06
CA ALA A 67 15.29 0.35 -0.31
C ALA A 67 15.69 -0.84 -1.18
N MET A 68 15.15 -0.90 -2.39
CA MET A 68 15.55 -1.87 -3.38
C MET A 68 16.99 -1.58 -3.84
N SER A 69 17.74 -2.64 -4.09
CA SER A 69 19.07 -2.59 -4.69
C SER A 69 19.07 -3.31 -6.04
N ARG A 70 20.12 -3.10 -6.84
CA ARG A 70 20.29 -3.86 -8.10
C ARG A 70 20.34 -5.38 -7.87
N GLY A 71 20.77 -5.83 -6.69
CA GLY A 71 20.79 -7.24 -6.30
C GLY A 71 19.39 -7.86 -6.16
N ASP A 72 18.34 -7.05 -6.06
CA ASP A 72 16.96 -7.53 -5.95
C ASP A 72 16.28 -7.71 -7.32
N LEU A 73 16.84 -7.16 -8.39
CA LEU A 73 16.25 -7.24 -9.73
C LEU A 73 16.01 -8.70 -10.21
N PRO A 74 16.91 -9.66 -9.94
CA PRO A 74 16.65 -11.06 -10.26
C PRO A 74 15.40 -11.64 -9.55
N VAL A 75 15.22 -11.40 -8.24
CA VAL A 75 14.05 -11.92 -7.52
C VAL A 75 12.76 -11.21 -7.94
N VAL A 76 12.84 -9.91 -8.21
CA VAL A 76 11.71 -9.14 -8.77
C VAL A 76 11.32 -9.67 -10.14
N THR A 77 12.28 -10.06 -10.97
CA THR A 77 12.02 -10.71 -12.27
C THR A 77 11.22 -12.00 -12.06
N THR A 78 11.65 -12.86 -11.15
CA THR A 78 10.92 -14.10 -10.81
C THR A 78 9.50 -13.82 -10.31
N TRP A 79 9.32 -12.79 -9.47
CA TRP A 79 7.98 -12.39 -9.02
C TRP A 79 7.12 -11.88 -10.16
N ARG A 80 7.66 -11.04 -11.04
CA ARG A 80 6.94 -10.52 -12.21
C ARG A 80 6.53 -11.61 -13.20
N GLN A 81 7.28 -12.70 -13.29
CA GLN A 81 6.97 -13.89 -14.11
C GLN A 81 5.91 -14.81 -13.47
N SER A 82 5.69 -14.71 -12.15
CA SER A 82 4.70 -15.56 -11.48
C SER A 82 3.28 -15.25 -11.95
N ALA A 83 2.47 -16.28 -12.20
CA ALA A 83 1.15 -16.12 -12.82
C ALA A 83 0.20 -15.18 -12.06
N HIS A 84 0.28 -15.14 -10.72
CA HIS A 84 -0.58 -14.29 -9.89
C HIS A 84 -0.18 -12.80 -9.92
N VAL A 85 1.07 -12.50 -10.27
CA VAL A 85 1.57 -11.13 -10.50
C VAL A 85 1.45 -10.75 -11.97
N HIS A 86 2.00 -11.58 -12.87
CA HIS A 86 2.14 -11.29 -14.29
C HIS A 86 0.82 -10.83 -14.91
N ARG A 87 -0.30 -11.51 -14.59
CA ARG A 87 -1.63 -11.18 -15.11
C ARG A 87 -2.10 -9.74 -14.87
N TRP A 88 -1.54 -9.06 -13.85
CA TRP A 88 -1.86 -7.67 -13.52
C TRP A 88 -0.82 -6.66 -14.04
N TRP A 89 0.28 -7.16 -14.59
CA TRP A 89 1.42 -6.37 -15.05
C TRP A 89 1.79 -6.72 -16.51
N VAL A 90 0.84 -7.28 -17.27
CA VAL A 90 1.04 -7.71 -18.67
C VAL A 90 1.36 -6.54 -19.60
N SER A 91 0.84 -5.36 -19.29
CA SER A 91 1.05 -4.12 -20.04
C SER A 91 2.53 -3.72 -20.15
N ASP A 92 3.34 -4.12 -19.18
CA ASP A 92 4.78 -3.86 -19.16
C ASP A 92 5.57 -4.82 -20.07
N GLY A 93 4.89 -5.79 -20.70
CA GLY A 93 5.50 -6.81 -21.55
C GLY A 93 6.06 -8.01 -20.77
N GLU A 94 6.86 -8.81 -21.47
CA GLU A 94 7.49 -10.01 -20.91
C GLU A 94 8.58 -9.60 -19.88
N PRO A 95 8.47 -10.01 -18.62
CA PRO A 95 9.40 -9.61 -17.57
C PRO A 95 10.68 -10.46 -17.63
N THR A 96 11.52 -10.21 -18.63
CA THR A 96 12.90 -10.70 -18.66
C THR A 96 13.76 -9.90 -17.69
N LEU A 97 14.91 -10.46 -17.26
CA LEU A 97 15.83 -9.73 -16.38
C LEU A 97 16.31 -8.42 -17.03
N GLU A 98 16.50 -8.41 -18.34
CA GLU A 98 16.88 -7.21 -19.11
C GLU A 98 15.77 -6.14 -19.02
N ALA A 99 14.53 -6.50 -19.35
CA ALA A 99 13.39 -5.58 -19.31
C ALA A 99 13.14 -5.03 -17.90
N VAL A 100 13.21 -5.88 -16.87
CA VAL A 100 13.08 -5.47 -15.47
C VAL A 100 14.23 -4.55 -15.05
N THR A 101 15.45 -4.82 -15.51
CA THR A 101 16.62 -3.97 -15.22
C THR A 101 16.49 -2.61 -15.91
N GLU A 102 16.01 -2.57 -17.14
CA GLU A 102 15.74 -1.32 -17.87
C GLU A 102 14.64 -0.50 -17.19
N ALA A 103 13.53 -1.14 -16.81
CA ALA A 103 12.39 -0.48 -16.19
C ALA A 103 12.70 0.07 -14.78
N TYR A 104 13.43 -0.68 -13.96
CA TYR A 104 13.62 -0.35 -12.54
C TYR A 104 15.02 0.16 -12.18
N GLY A 105 16.04 -0.18 -12.97
CA GLY A 105 17.43 0.23 -12.73
C GLY A 105 17.61 1.73 -12.52
N PRO A 106 17.06 2.60 -13.38
CA PRO A 106 17.16 4.05 -13.19
C PRO A 106 16.57 4.54 -11.86
N SER A 107 15.44 3.95 -11.43
CA SER A 107 14.80 4.33 -10.16
C SER A 107 15.59 3.81 -8.95
N VAL A 108 16.16 2.60 -9.05
CA VAL A 108 17.07 2.03 -8.04
C VAL A 108 18.35 2.87 -7.88
N ASP A 109 18.86 3.43 -8.98
CA ASP A 109 20.04 4.29 -8.99
C ASP A 109 19.73 5.76 -8.61
N GLY A 110 18.46 6.09 -8.35
CA GLY A 110 18.03 7.46 -8.00
C GLY A 110 18.03 8.44 -9.18
N MET A 111 18.00 7.95 -10.41
CA MET A 111 17.92 8.75 -11.63
C MET A 111 16.49 9.20 -11.97
N THR A 112 15.48 8.70 -11.25
CA THR A 112 14.07 9.10 -11.39
C THR A 112 13.51 9.49 -10.02
N PRO A 113 12.41 10.27 -9.96
CA PRO A 113 11.77 10.62 -8.69
C PRO A 113 11.01 9.45 -8.03
N LYS A 114 10.80 8.35 -8.76
CA LYS A 114 10.19 7.12 -8.24
C LYS A 114 11.15 6.37 -7.34
N ARG A 115 10.63 5.89 -6.21
CA ARG A 115 11.35 5.09 -5.23
C ARG A 115 10.90 3.65 -5.30
N MET A 116 11.84 2.73 -5.12
CA MET A 116 11.60 1.29 -5.16
C MET A 116 11.94 0.69 -3.80
N TRP A 117 11.04 -0.12 -3.27
CA TRP A 117 11.16 -0.79 -1.99
C TRP A 117 10.99 -2.30 -2.13
N ILE A 118 11.72 -3.03 -1.31
CA ILE A 118 11.48 -4.44 -1.05
C ILE A 118 10.79 -4.56 0.31
N ALA A 119 9.67 -5.26 0.32
CA ALA A 119 9.00 -5.66 1.54
C ALA A 119 9.57 -6.98 2.04
N GLU A 120 9.86 -7.01 3.33
CA GLU A 120 10.40 -8.17 4.02
C GLU A 120 9.44 -8.61 5.12
N VAL A 121 9.23 -9.93 5.21
CA VAL A 121 8.52 -10.57 6.31
C VAL A 121 9.52 -11.39 7.09
N ASN A 122 9.76 -11.03 8.35
CA ASN A 122 10.76 -11.67 9.22
C ASN A 122 12.14 -11.83 8.54
N GLY A 123 12.56 -10.80 7.78
CA GLY A 123 13.84 -10.76 7.07
C GLY A 123 13.87 -11.47 5.71
N ARG A 124 12.77 -12.09 5.26
CA ARG A 124 12.66 -12.65 3.91
C ARG A 124 11.99 -11.66 2.97
N SER A 125 12.59 -11.36 1.83
CA SER A 125 11.97 -10.54 0.79
C SER A 125 10.76 -11.25 0.18
N VAL A 126 9.60 -10.59 0.14
CA VAL A 126 8.33 -11.19 -0.30
C VAL A 126 7.59 -10.38 -1.35
N GLY A 127 7.91 -9.11 -1.52
CA GLY A 127 7.19 -8.25 -2.44
C GLY A 127 7.87 -6.90 -2.67
N LEU A 128 7.25 -6.10 -3.53
CA LEU A 128 7.75 -4.84 -4.03
C LEU A 128 6.70 -3.76 -3.81
N ILE A 129 7.16 -2.55 -3.46
CA ILE A 129 6.35 -1.33 -3.46
C ILE A 129 7.15 -0.26 -4.20
N GLN A 130 6.49 0.50 -5.08
CA GLN A 130 7.03 1.73 -5.64
C GLN A 130 6.17 2.91 -5.22
N ASP A 131 6.81 4.06 -4.97
CA ASP A 131 6.08 5.30 -4.72
C ASP A 131 6.73 6.51 -5.38
N TYR A 132 5.89 7.50 -5.68
CA TYR A 132 6.26 8.73 -6.37
C TYR A 132 5.26 9.84 -6.02
N ARG A 133 5.64 11.11 -6.19
CA ARG A 133 4.64 12.18 -6.17
C ARG A 133 3.93 12.19 -7.52
N ILE A 134 2.62 12.32 -7.53
CA ILE A 134 1.84 12.39 -8.77
C ILE A 134 2.31 13.56 -9.65
N ALA A 135 2.62 14.71 -9.06
CA ALA A 135 3.13 15.90 -9.76
C ALA A 135 4.45 15.67 -10.53
N ASP A 136 5.24 14.66 -10.16
CA ASP A 136 6.49 14.33 -10.86
C ASP A 136 6.22 13.59 -12.20
N TYR A 137 4.96 13.19 -12.45
CA TYR A 137 4.52 12.42 -13.61
C TYR A 137 3.24 13.05 -14.23
N PRO A 138 3.38 14.15 -15.01
CA PRO A 138 2.25 14.96 -15.47
C PRO A 138 1.19 14.21 -16.28
N ASP A 139 1.59 13.22 -17.06
CA ASP A 139 0.67 12.40 -17.87
C ASP A 139 -0.30 11.59 -16.97
N PHE A 140 0.17 11.17 -15.79
CA PHE A 140 -0.66 10.49 -14.78
C PHE A 140 -1.41 11.48 -13.89
N ALA A 141 -0.90 12.70 -13.72
CA ALA A 141 -1.53 13.75 -12.91
C ALA A 141 -2.90 14.17 -13.43
N VAL A 142 -3.18 14.02 -14.73
CA VAL A 142 -4.50 14.28 -15.33
C VAL A 142 -5.57 13.29 -14.83
N LEU A 143 -5.15 12.09 -14.41
CA LEU A 143 -6.04 11.00 -14.00
C LEU A 143 -6.21 10.91 -12.48
N ALA A 144 -5.37 11.59 -11.71
CA ALA A 144 -5.43 11.62 -10.26
C ALA A 144 -6.22 12.84 -9.75
N PRO A 145 -7.03 12.70 -8.69
CA PRO A 145 -7.83 13.79 -8.15
C PRO A 145 -6.99 14.85 -7.41
N ASP A 146 -5.77 14.51 -6.99
CA ASP A 146 -4.85 15.38 -6.26
C ASP A 146 -3.42 15.19 -6.81
N VAL A 147 -2.87 16.25 -7.43
CA VAL A 147 -1.53 16.23 -8.01
C VAL A 147 -0.43 16.16 -6.95
N GLU A 148 -0.72 16.56 -5.71
CA GLU A 148 0.22 16.48 -4.59
C GLU A 148 0.15 15.12 -3.86
N ALA A 149 -0.70 14.20 -4.33
CA ALA A 149 -0.80 12.87 -3.76
C ALA A 149 0.51 12.07 -3.92
N ILE A 150 0.74 11.16 -2.98
CA ILE A 150 1.75 10.12 -3.15
C ILE A 150 1.11 8.92 -3.87
N GLY A 151 1.53 8.71 -5.11
CA GLY A 151 1.17 7.54 -5.92
C GLY A 151 1.92 6.29 -5.45
N LEU A 152 1.30 5.13 -5.55
CA LEU A 152 1.95 3.85 -5.30
C LEU A 152 1.48 2.72 -6.22
N ASP A 153 2.40 1.78 -6.48
CA ASP A 153 2.10 0.46 -7.02
C ASP A 153 2.81 -0.61 -6.18
N TYR A 154 2.24 -1.81 -6.10
CA TYR A 154 2.77 -2.86 -5.25
C TYR A 154 2.41 -4.25 -5.74
N LEU A 155 3.18 -5.24 -5.29
CA LEU A 155 2.91 -6.66 -5.50
C LEU A 155 3.42 -7.48 -4.32
N VAL A 156 2.71 -8.58 -4.03
CA VAL A 156 3.24 -9.69 -3.22
C VAL A 156 3.74 -10.73 -4.20
N GLY A 157 5.06 -10.88 -4.26
CA GLY A 157 5.73 -11.68 -5.26
C GLY A 157 5.81 -13.16 -4.91
N ASP A 158 6.19 -13.47 -3.67
CA ASP A 158 6.34 -14.86 -3.21
C ASP A 158 4.96 -15.50 -2.98
N PRO A 159 4.59 -16.57 -3.73
CA PRO A 159 3.29 -17.22 -3.63
C PRO A 159 2.95 -17.74 -2.22
N HIS A 160 3.97 -18.08 -1.42
CA HIS A 160 3.75 -18.57 -0.05
C HIS A 160 3.14 -17.52 0.87
N TRP A 161 3.15 -16.24 0.49
CA TRP A 161 2.66 -15.13 1.29
C TRP A 161 1.32 -14.55 0.81
N ILE A 162 0.76 -15.11 -0.27
CA ILE A 162 -0.58 -14.77 -0.76
C ILE A 162 -1.65 -15.28 0.21
N ASP A 163 -2.77 -14.55 0.30
CA ASP A 163 -3.93 -14.84 1.15
C ASP A 163 -3.64 -14.94 2.66
N ARG A 164 -2.51 -14.40 3.12
CA ARG A 164 -2.09 -14.36 4.53
C ARG A 164 -2.14 -12.96 5.17
N GLY A 165 -2.80 -12.01 4.51
CA GLY A 165 -2.88 -10.62 4.98
C GLY A 165 -1.58 -9.82 4.79
N ILE A 166 -0.56 -10.37 4.12
CA ILE A 166 0.73 -9.71 3.91
C ILE A 166 0.60 -8.42 3.09
N GLY A 167 -0.24 -8.37 2.06
CA GLY A 167 -0.47 -7.15 1.28
C GLY A 167 -0.93 -5.97 2.14
N THR A 168 -1.85 -6.20 3.09
CA THR A 168 -2.33 -5.18 4.03
C THR A 168 -1.21 -4.71 4.96
N ARG A 169 -0.43 -5.64 5.53
CA ARG A 169 0.69 -5.29 6.42
C ARG A 169 1.83 -4.58 5.68
N MET A 170 2.11 -4.97 4.44
CA MET A 170 3.07 -4.30 3.55
C MET A 170 2.68 -2.85 3.29
N LEU A 171 1.42 -2.61 2.90
CA LEU A 171 0.94 -1.25 2.70
C LEU A 171 0.90 -0.43 3.99
N TRP A 172 0.57 -1.05 5.12
CA TRP A 172 0.60 -0.35 6.40
C TRP A 172 2.02 0.11 6.77
N ALA A 173 3.01 -0.79 6.66
CA ALA A 173 4.42 -0.45 6.87
C ALA A 173 4.90 0.66 5.92
N TRP A 174 4.41 0.65 4.67
CA TRP A 174 4.66 1.73 3.72
C TRP A 174 4.01 3.04 4.13
N LEU A 175 2.73 3.04 4.50
CA LEU A 175 1.98 4.23 4.92
C LEU A 175 2.66 4.95 6.09
N GLU A 176 3.09 4.21 7.11
CA GLU A 176 3.81 4.77 8.26
C GLU A 176 5.14 5.42 7.84
N ARG A 177 5.88 4.79 6.92
CA ARG A 177 7.14 5.33 6.39
C ARG A 177 6.90 6.54 5.50
N MET A 178 5.88 6.48 4.64
CA MET A 178 5.47 7.53 3.71
C MET A 178 5.11 8.80 4.49
N ARG A 179 4.30 8.71 5.56
CA ARG A 179 3.94 9.87 6.38
C ARG A 179 5.15 10.58 6.99
N ARG A 180 6.15 9.82 7.46
CA ARG A 180 7.39 10.41 7.99
C ARG A 180 8.23 11.07 6.90
N ARG A 181 8.17 10.54 5.68
CA ARG A 181 8.97 11.01 4.55
C ARG A 181 8.37 12.23 3.86
N PHE A 182 7.04 12.29 3.79
CA PHE A 182 6.22 13.35 3.20
C PHE A 182 5.25 13.89 4.24
N PRO A 183 5.73 14.62 5.26
CA PRO A 183 4.86 15.18 6.30
C PRO A 183 3.80 16.14 5.75
N GLU A 184 4.00 16.68 4.55
CA GLU A 184 3.06 17.53 3.82
C GLU A 184 1.99 16.76 3.04
N ALA A 185 2.19 15.46 2.78
CA ALA A 185 1.27 14.67 1.98
C ALA A 185 -0.09 14.52 2.69
N ARG A 186 -1.14 15.00 2.03
CA ARG A 186 -2.51 14.91 2.54
C ARG A 186 -3.23 13.67 2.04
N THR A 187 -2.82 13.16 0.88
CA THR A 187 -3.47 12.02 0.22
C THR A 187 -2.46 11.03 -0.34
N CYS A 188 -2.89 9.77 -0.45
CA CYS A 188 -2.23 8.76 -1.27
C CYS A 188 -3.18 8.26 -2.35
N PHE A 189 -2.63 7.82 -3.48
CA PHE A 189 -3.42 7.40 -4.63
C PHE A 189 -2.91 6.11 -5.25
N ALA A 190 -3.80 5.15 -5.49
CA ALA A 190 -3.54 3.92 -6.24
C ALA A 190 -4.64 3.71 -7.28
N ALA A 191 -4.31 3.16 -8.44
CA ALA A 191 -5.27 2.90 -9.50
C ALA A 191 -5.18 1.46 -10.02
N PRO A 192 -5.54 0.43 -9.22
CA PRO A 192 -5.52 -0.94 -9.70
C PRO A 192 -6.61 -1.21 -10.74
N ASP A 193 -6.36 -2.20 -11.60
CA ASP A 193 -7.39 -2.80 -12.47
C ASP A 193 -8.65 -3.17 -11.68
N HIS A 194 -9.83 -2.79 -12.19
CA HIS A 194 -11.11 -2.99 -11.53
C HIS A 194 -11.44 -4.47 -11.21
N ARG A 195 -10.85 -5.41 -11.95
CA ARG A 195 -11.00 -6.87 -11.77
C ARG A 195 -10.07 -7.41 -10.69
N ASN A 196 -9.06 -6.64 -10.26
CA ASN A 196 -8.12 -7.03 -9.22
C ASN A 196 -8.74 -6.86 -7.83
N HIS A 197 -9.77 -7.66 -7.54
CA HIS A 197 -10.50 -7.63 -6.27
C HIS A 197 -9.60 -7.86 -5.05
N ALA A 198 -8.50 -8.61 -5.21
CA ALA A 198 -7.53 -8.82 -4.15
C ALA A 198 -6.79 -7.51 -3.80
N SER A 199 -6.29 -6.79 -4.81
CA SER A 199 -5.64 -5.49 -4.61
C SER A 199 -6.62 -4.45 -4.04
N LEU A 200 -7.82 -4.36 -4.62
CA LEU A 200 -8.88 -3.47 -4.13
C LEU A 200 -9.25 -3.76 -2.66
N ARG A 201 -9.35 -5.04 -2.28
CA ARG A 201 -9.62 -5.43 -0.89
C ARG A 201 -8.47 -5.05 0.05
N VAL A 202 -7.22 -5.16 -0.39
CA VAL A 202 -6.05 -4.71 0.38
C VAL A 202 -6.12 -3.19 0.60
N LEU A 203 -6.41 -2.40 -0.42
CA LEU A 203 -6.56 -0.95 -0.33
C LEU A 203 -7.69 -0.55 0.64
N ASP A 204 -8.88 -1.16 0.53
CA ASP A 204 -9.98 -0.90 1.46
C ASP A 204 -9.55 -1.18 2.92
N LYS A 205 -8.84 -2.29 3.15
CA LYS A 205 -8.39 -2.71 4.49
C LYS A 205 -7.38 -1.76 5.11
N VAL A 206 -6.60 -1.02 4.33
CA VAL A 206 -5.68 0.01 4.84
C VAL A 206 -6.28 1.42 4.82
N GLY A 207 -7.56 1.57 4.50
CA GLY A 207 -8.29 2.84 4.64
C GLY A 207 -8.37 3.70 3.37
N PHE A 208 -7.97 3.16 2.22
CA PHE A 208 -8.28 3.81 0.94
C PHE A 208 -9.78 3.71 0.66
N THR A 209 -10.31 4.72 -0.01
CA THR A 209 -11.69 4.77 -0.49
C THR A 209 -11.68 4.72 -2.01
N ARG A 210 -12.48 3.82 -2.58
CA ARG A 210 -12.65 3.68 -4.03
C ARG A 210 -13.44 4.87 -4.59
N GLY A 211 -12.98 5.42 -5.70
CA GLY A 211 -13.55 6.59 -6.34
C GLY A 211 -13.87 6.32 -7.81
N VAL A 212 -13.48 7.26 -8.67
CA VAL A 212 -13.82 7.28 -10.09
C VAL A 212 -13.10 6.15 -10.83
N TRP A 213 -13.81 5.56 -11.78
CA TRP A 213 -13.25 4.60 -12.72
C TRP A 213 -12.80 5.35 -13.96
N PHE A 214 -11.64 4.98 -14.50
CA PHE A 214 -11.12 5.58 -15.72
C PHE A 214 -10.33 4.55 -16.52
N ASP A 215 -10.20 4.82 -17.80
CA ASP A 215 -9.40 4.00 -18.71
C ASP A 215 -7.99 4.57 -18.78
N GLU A 216 -7.02 3.74 -18.41
CA GLU A 216 -5.61 4.04 -18.51
C GLU A 216 -5.08 3.52 -19.87
N PRO A 217 -4.55 4.40 -20.73
CA PRO A 217 -3.88 3.98 -21.96
C PRO A 217 -2.60 3.21 -21.64
N LEU A 218 -2.45 2.05 -22.28
CA LEU A 218 -1.26 1.20 -22.16
C LEU A 218 -0.31 1.44 -23.34
N ALA A 219 0.98 1.13 -23.13
CA ALA A 219 2.03 1.32 -24.14
C ALA A 219 1.77 0.55 -25.46
N ASN A 220 1.01 -0.54 -25.39
CA ASN A 220 0.62 -1.35 -26.55
C ASN A 220 -0.61 -0.81 -27.31
N GLY A 221 -1.12 0.38 -26.96
CA GLY A 221 -2.29 1.01 -27.58
C GLY A 221 -3.65 0.45 -27.11
N THR A 222 -3.66 -0.50 -26.17
CA THR A 222 -4.89 -0.94 -25.50
C THR A 222 -5.19 -0.05 -24.30
N VAL A 223 -6.36 -0.23 -23.68
CA VAL A 223 -6.74 0.44 -22.44
C VAL A 223 -7.04 -0.58 -21.36
N THR A 224 -6.76 -0.22 -20.11
CA THR A 224 -7.22 -0.97 -18.95
C THR A 224 -8.11 -0.09 -18.08
N THR A 225 -9.25 -0.62 -17.66
CA THR A 225 -10.15 0.12 -16.76
C THR A 225 -9.70 -0.08 -15.33
N VAL A 226 -9.35 1.02 -14.67
CA VAL A 226 -8.86 1.04 -13.28
C VAL A 226 -9.84 1.77 -12.37
N ILE A 227 -9.70 1.57 -11.07
CA ILE A 227 -10.47 2.29 -10.04
C ILE A 227 -9.50 3.18 -9.26
N GLY A 228 -9.70 4.49 -9.33
CA GLY A 228 -8.95 5.44 -8.52
C GLY A 228 -9.28 5.28 -7.04
N CYS A 229 -8.31 4.89 -6.23
CA CYS A 229 -8.43 4.69 -4.79
C CYS A 229 -7.63 5.77 -4.07
N THR A 230 -8.27 6.51 -3.16
CA THR A 230 -7.63 7.61 -2.41
C THR A 230 -7.64 7.34 -0.92
N LEU A 231 -6.53 7.59 -0.25
CA LEU A 231 -6.43 7.58 1.23
C LEU A 231 -6.26 9.01 1.75
N ASP A 232 -7.01 9.35 2.80
CA ASP A 232 -6.82 10.58 3.58
C ASP A 232 -5.80 10.32 4.69
N VAL A 233 -4.62 10.94 4.58
CA VAL A 233 -3.48 10.70 5.49
C VAL A 233 -3.80 11.14 6.91
N ARG A 234 -4.45 12.30 7.07
CA ARG A 234 -4.78 12.86 8.39
C ARG A 234 -5.80 11.98 9.12
N ARG A 235 -6.82 11.49 8.41
CA ARG A 235 -7.84 10.61 9.01
C ARG A 235 -7.25 9.27 9.44
N VAL A 236 -6.41 8.66 8.62
CA VAL A 236 -5.94 7.29 8.87
C VAL A 236 -4.71 7.27 9.78
N LEU A 237 -3.72 8.13 9.51
CA LEU A 237 -2.40 8.09 10.13
C LEU A 237 -2.13 9.27 11.07
N GLY A 238 -2.83 10.40 10.89
CA GLY A 238 -2.72 11.61 11.73
C GLY A 238 -1.84 12.67 11.11
#